data_AF-A0A7X7QHM2-F1
#
_entry.id   AF-A0A7X7QHM2-F1
#
_cell.length_a   1.000
_cell.length_b   1.000
_cell.length_c   1.000
_cell.angle_alpha   90.00
_cell.angle_beta   90.00
_cell.angle_gamma   90.00
#
_symmetry.space_group_name_H-M   'P 1'
#
loop_
_entity.id
_entity.type
_entity.pdbx_description
1 polymer ?
#
loop_
_entity_poly.entity_id
_entity_poly.type
_entity_poly.pdbx_seq_one_letter_code
_entity_poly.pdbx_strand_id
1 'polypeptide(L)'
;MRFRIVSGAALTALFFFATFTAWAAENDGRLDEALNRSLRGSVKIEGSIRALYNALTVNDAKKMAVNRDIVQKHNDLFNHIVKTKGVTDQQRSGRCWLYAGLNIMRPLVIEKYNLDEFEFSMSHLAFWDKLEKANFFLETVIELRDCEPFDREMDYFMKDPINDGGWWRYVVALIEKYGVMPQEAMPETYS
;
A
#
# COMPACT_ATOMS: atom_id res chain seq x y z
N MET A 1 35.77 29.84 -63.54
CA MET A 1 34.39 29.39 -63.79
C MET A 1 34.42 27.95 -64.30
N ARG A 2 34.27 26.95 -63.42
CA ARG A 2 33.92 25.56 -63.78
C ARG A 2 33.19 24.92 -62.59
N PHE A 3 31.87 24.88 -62.68
CA PHE A 3 31.01 24.12 -61.76
C PHE A 3 31.19 22.63 -62.04
N ARG A 4 31.59 21.84 -61.03
CA ARG A 4 31.48 20.39 -61.05
C ARG A 4 30.13 20.00 -60.48
N ILE A 5 29.31 19.39 -61.33
CA ILE A 5 28.01 18.82 -61.02
C ILE A 5 28.25 17.65 -60.04
N VAL A 6 27.77 17.78 -58.81
CA VAL A 6 27.73 16.68 -57.85
C VAL A 6 26.69 15.69 -58.34
N SER A 7 27.16 14.46 -58.59
CA SER A 7 26.42 13.31 -59.06
C SER A 7 25.24 12.93 -58.15
N GLY A 8 24.06 12.71 -58.75
CA GLY A 8 22.79 12.42 -58.09
C GLY A 8 22.71 11.19 -57.17
N ALA A 9 23.78 10.40 -57.06
CA ALA A 9 23.87 9.27 -56.13
C ALA A 9 24.00 9.71 -54.65
N ALA A 10 24.54 10.90 -54.38
CA ALA A 10 24.65 11.42 -53.02
C ALA A 10 23.28 11.93 -52.50
N LEU A 11 22.42 12.43 -53.38
CA LEU A 11 21.08 12.91 -53.01
C LEU A 11 20.10 11.76 -52.71
N THR A 12 20.22 10.62 -53.41
CA THR A 12 19.35 9.46 -53.17
C THR A 12 19.69 8.71 -51.87
N ALA A 13 20.96 8.66 -51.47
CA ALA A 13 21.38 8.07 -50.19
C ALA A 13 20.94 8.92 -48.98
N LEU A 14 20.97 10.25 -49.10
CA LEU A 14 20.47 11.18 -48.09
C LEU A 14 18.95 11.11 -47.90
N PHE A 15 18.19 10.87 -48.99
CA PHE A 15 16.73 10.68 -48.91
C PHE A 15 16.34 9.35 -48.23
N PHE A 16 17.12 8.28 -48.42
CA PHE A 16 16.84 6.99 -47.79
C PHE A 16 17.18 6.94 -46.30
N PHE A 17 18.15 7.76 -45.84
CA PHE A 17 18.48 7.86 -44.42
C PHE A 17 17.49 8.75 -43.66
N ALA A 18 16.97 9.80 -44.30
CA ALA A 18 15.97 10.71 -43.70
C ALA A 18 14.61 10.02 -43.46
N THR A 19 14.23 9.04 -44.29
CA THR A 19 12.98 8.29 -44.11
C THR A 19 13.08 7.23 -43.00
N PHE A 20 14.26 6.70 -42.71
CA PHE A 20 14.45 5.75 -41.60
C PHE A 20 14.49 6.44 -40.22
N THR A 21 15.03 7.66 -40.14
CA THR A 21 15.05 8.43 -38.88
C THR A 21 13.67 8.96 -38.49
N ALA A 22 12.74 9.12 -39.44
CA ALA A 22 11.38 9.54 -39.15
C ALA A 22 10.55 8.45 -38.45
N TRP A 23 10.82 7.17 -38.74
CA TRP A 23 10.11 6.04 -38.10
C TRP A 23 10.61 5.74 -36.69
N ALA A 24 11.85 6.12 -36.37
CA ALA A 24 12.41 6.01 -35.02
C ALA A 24 11.99 7.17 -34.08
N ALA A 25 11.34 8.21 -34.61
CA ALA A 25 10.94 9.42 -33.87
C ALA A 25 9.46 9.43 -33.44
N GLU A 26 8.69 8.36 -33.66
CA GLU A 26 7.23 8.36 -33.46
C GLU A 26 6.78 8.00 -32.02
N ASN A 27 7.70 7.95 -31.05
CA ASN A 27 7.36 7.69 -29.64
C ASN A 27 7.96 8.75 -28.70
N ASP A 28 7.54 10.01 -28.85
CA ASP A 28 7.86 11.12 -27.91
C ASP A 28 7.15 10.98 -26.54
N GLY A 29 6.58 9.80 -26.24
CA GLY A 29 5.82 9.52 -25.01
C GLY A 29 4.52 10.32 -24.87
N ARG A 30 4.16 11.12 -25.87
CA ARG A 30 2.97 11.97 -25.87
C ARG A 30 1.73 11.13 -26.18
N LEU A 31 0.65 11.42 -25.47
CA LEU A 31 -0.68 10.94 -25.85
C LEU A 31 -1.22 11.86 -26.96
N ASP A 32 -0.98 11.49 -28.21
CA ASP A 32 -1.49 12.21 -29.38
C ASP A 32 -2.80 11.59 -29.92
N GLU A 33 -3.44 12.31 -30.84
CA GLU A 33 -4.73 11.90 -31.42
C GLU A 33 -4.61 10.62 -32.27
N ALA A 34 -3.44 10.41 -32.89
CA ALA A 34 -3.17 9.21 -33.68
C ALA A 34 -3.10 7.97 -32.79
N LEU A 35 -2.35 8.05 -31.67
CA LEU A 35 -2.25 7.00 -30.66
C LEU A 35 -3.58 6.77 -29.95
N ASN A 36 -4.32 7.81 -29.59
CA ASN A 36 -5.65 7.65 -28.98
C ASN A 36 -6.61 6.92 -29.92
N ARG A 37 -6.59 7.25 -31.21
CA ARG A 37 -7.40 6.56 -32.23
C ARG A 37 -6.98 5.10 -32.38
N SER A 38 -5.68 4.80 -32.35
CA SER A 38 -5.20 3.41 -32.43
C SER A 38 -5.59 2.61 -31.19
N LEU A 39 -5.48 3.19 -29.99
CA LEU A 39 -5.91 2.57 -28.73
C LEU A 39 -7.41 2.29 -28.71
N ARG A 40 -8.24 3.26 -29.14
CA ARG A 40 -9.70 3.06 -29.26
C ARG A 40 -10.05 2.00 -30.30
N GLY A 41 -9.29 1.93 -31.40
CA GLY A 41 -9.45 0.93 -32.43
C GLY A 41 -8.97 -0.47 -32.03
N SER A 42 -8.06 -0.57 -31.07
CA SER A 42 -7.46 -1.83 -30.63
C SER A 42 -8.44 -2.75 -29.90
N VAL A 43 -9.50 -2.19 -29.29
CA VAL A 43 -10.55 -2.94 -28.60
C VAL A 43 -11.89 -2.67 -29.25
N LYS A 44 -12.42 -3.69 -29.94
CA LYS A 44 -13.79 -3.65 -30.44
C LYS A 44 -14.76 -3.97 -29.31
N ILE A 45 -15.54 -2.97 -28.88
CA ILE A 45 -16.55 -3.13 -27.83
C ILE A 45 -17.78 -3.84 -28.41
N GLU A 46 -17.72 -5.15 -28.59
CA GLU A 46 -18.79 -5.96 -29.19
C GLU A 46 -19.09 -7.22 -28.37
N GLY A 47 -20.29 -7.77 -28.52
CA GLY A 47 -20.71 -9.01 -27.86
C GLY A 47 -20.49 -8.99 -26.34
N SER A 48 -19.69 -9.95 -25.85
CA SER A 48 -19.32 -10.07 -24.44
C SER A 48 -18.57 -8.84 -23.91
N ILE A 49 -17.71 -8.20 -24.71
CA ILE A 49 -16.96 -7.01 -24.30
C ILE A 49 -17.91 -5.82 -24.07
N ARG A 50 -18.97 -5.67 -24.89
CA ARG A 50 -20.00 -4.64 -24.66
C ARG A 50 -20.80 -4.89 -23.39
N ALA A 51 -21.15 -6.14 -23.11
CA ALA A 51 -21.81 -6.51 -21.86
C ALA A 51 -20.93 -6.22 -20.64
N LEU A 52 -19.65 -6.60 -20.69
CA LEU A 52 -18.66 -6.29 -19.66
C LEU A 52 -18.47 -4.79 -19.47
N TYR A 53 -18.34 -4.03 -20.55
CA TYR A 53 -18.20 -2.57 -20.51
C TYR A 53 -19.39 -1.91 -19.81
N ASN A 54 -20.63 -2.26 -20.21
CA ASN A 54 -21.83 -1.72 -19.59
C ASN A 54 -21.97 -2.12 -18.13
N ALA A 55 -21.59 -3.36 -17.78
CA ALA A 55 -21.63 -3.80 -16.40
C ALA A 55 -20.58 -3.06 -15.54
N LEU A 56 -19.37 -2.86 -16.06
CA LEU A 56 -18.28 -2.19 -15.33
C LEU A 56 -18.54 -0.70 -15.12
N THR A 57 -19.20 -0.01 -16.07
CA THR A 57 -19.44 1.44 -15.96
C THR A 57 -20.50 1.81 -14.92
N VAL A 58 -21.34 0.86 -14.50
CA VAL A 58 -22.42 1.09 -13.53
C VAL A 58 -22.23 0.31 -12.21
N ASN A 59 -21.22 -0.55 -12.11
CA ASN A 59 -20.95 -1.37 -10.93
C ASN A 59 -19.51 -1.18 -10.41
N ASP A 60 -19.29 -1.56 -9.15
CA ASP A 60 -17.96 -1.62 -8.55
C ASP A 60 -17.12 -2.73 -9.20
N ALA A 61 -15.96 -2.36 -9.75
CA ALA A 61 -15.02 -3.26 -10.39
C ALA A 61 -14.61 -4.45 -9.49
N LYS A 62 -14.44 -4.22 -8.18
CA LYS A 62 -14.08 -5.26 -7.22
C LYS A 62 -15.17 -6.31 -7.09
N LYS A 63 -16.44 -5.91 -7.12
CA LYS A 63 -17.59 -6.84 -7.07
C LYS A 63 -17.70 -7.66 -8.36
N MET A 64 -17.40 -7.03 -9.50
CA MET A 64 -17.42 -7.67 -10.82
C MET A 64 -16.30 -8.71 -10.98
N ALA A 65 -15.15 -8.49 -10.33
CA ALA A 65 -13.99 -9.38 -10.41
C ALA A 65 -14.09 -10.63 -9.50
N VAL A 66 -15.16 -10.79 -8.73
CA VAL A 66 -15.33 -11.94 -7.82
C VAL A 66 -15.50 -13.24 -8.61
N ASN A 67 -14.55 -14.16 -8.45
CA ASN A 67 -14.64 -15.50 -9.01
C ASN A 67 -15.41 -16.44 -8.08
N ARG A 68 -16.62 -16.85 -8.49
CA ARG A 68 -17.51 -17.70 -7.69
C ARG A 68 -17.00 -19.13 -7.49
N ASP A 69 -16.23 -19.67 -8.43
CA ASP A 69 -15.63 -20.99 -8.31
C ASP A 69 -14.57 -21.03 -7.20
N ILE A 70 -13.80 -19.95 -7.05
CA ILE A 70 -12.82 -19.82 -5.96
C ILE A 70 -13.55 -19.67 -4.61
N VAL A 71 -14.58 -18.83 -4.57
CA VAL A 71 -15.39 -18.63 -3.36
C VAL A 71 -16.03 -19.94 -2.91
N GLN A 72 -16.57 -20.74 -3.83
CA GLN A 72 -17.19 -22.03 -3.50
C GLN A 72 -16.18 -23.07 -2.97
N LYS A 73 -14.92 -22.99 -3.39
CA LYS A 73 -13.86 -23.89 -2.91
C LYS A 73 -13.35 -23.53 -1.51
N HIS A 74 -13.56 -22.29 -1.07
CA HIS A 74 -13.14 -21.85 0.25
C HIS A 74 -14.03 -22.47 1.34
N ASN A 75 -13.43 -23.02 2.39
CA ASN A 75 -14.14 -23.54 3.56
C ASN A 75 -13.31 -23.28 4.83
N ASP A 76 -14.00 -23.24 5.97
CA ASP A 76 -13.42 -22.95 7.27
C ASP A 76 -13.05 -24.21 8.06
N LEU A 77 -12.72 -25.32 7.37
CA LEU A 77 -12.37 -26.59 8.01
C LEU A 77 -10.86 -26.68 8.24
N PHE A 78 -10.46 -26.75 9.51
CA PHE A 78 -9.07 -26.87 9.94
C PHE A 78 -8.90 -28.02 10.93
N ASN A 79 -7.86 -28.85 10.75
CA ASN A 79 -7.58 -29.99 11.64
C ASN A 79 -7.00 -29.56 13.00
N HIS A 80 -6.33 -28.40 13.04
CA HIS A 80 -5.68 -27.87 14.23
C HIS A 80 -6.11 -26.41 14.40
N ILE A 81 -6.87 -26.13 15.46
CA ILE A 81 -7.42 -24.81 15.74
C ILE A 81 -6.93 -24.39 17.12
N VAL A 82 -6.33 -23.19 17.20
CA VAL A 82 -6.03 -22.54 18.47
C VAL A 82 -7.36 -22.07 19.05
N LYS A 83 -7.69 -22.51 20.27
CA LYS A 83 -8.91 -22.08 20.95
C LYS A 83 -8.78 -20.59 21.31
N THR A 84 -9.50 -19.75 20.59
CA THR A 84 -9.62 -18.31 20.88
C THR A 84 -11.07 -17.98 21.17
N LYS A 85 -11.31 -16.92 21.95
CA LYS A 85 -12.66 -16.41 22.26
C LYS A 85 -12.69 -14.90 22.03
N GLY A 86 -13.81 -14.39 21.52
CA GLY A 86 -14.02 -12.96 21.23
C GLY A 86 -13.31 -12.46 19.96
N VAL A 87 -13.76 -11.34 19.42
CA VAL A 87 -13.15 -10.64 18.28
C VAL A 87 -12.92 -9.19 18.66
N THR A 88 -11.68 -8.72 18.51
CA THR A 88 -11.30 -7.34 18.79
C THR A 88 -11.52 -6.45 17.57
N ASP A 89 -11.91 -5.19 17.76
CA ASP A 89 -12.06 -4.19 16.68
C ASP A 89 -11.19 -2.95 16.96
N GLN A 90 -10.31 -2.62 16.00
CA GLN A 90 -9.45 -1.42 16.06
C GLN A 90 -10.14 -0.15 15.59
N GLN A 91 -11.36 -0.27 15.07
CA GLN A 91 -12.16 0.82 14.52
C GLN A 91 -11.38 1.62 13.47
N ARG A 92 -11.40 2.96 13.56
CA ARG A 92 -10.77 3.86 12.60
C ARG A 92 -9.33 4.24 13.01
N SER A 93 -8.56 3.26 13.48
CA SER A 93 -7.15 3.46 13.85
C SER A 93 -6.21 2.56 13.04
N GLY A 94 -4.92 2.90 12.98
CA GLY A 94 -3.87 2.12 12.30
C GLY A 94 -3.17 1.08 13.20
N ARG A 95 -3.85 0.60 14.26
CA ARG A 95 -3.25 -0.21 15.34
C ARG A 95 -3.24 -1.72 15.10
N CYS A 96 -3.43 -2.18 13.85
CA CYS A 96 -3.55 -3.62 13.54
C CYS A 96 -2.39 -4.47 14.05
N TRP A 97 -1.17 -3.94 14.01
CA TRP A 97 0.04 -4.58 14.50
C TRP A 97 -0.01 -4.86 16.01
N LEU A 98 -0.55 -3.92 16.79
CA LEU A 98 -0.71 -4.01 18.23
C LEU A 98 -1.84 -4.99 18.59
N TYR A 99 -2.99 -4.87 17.91
CA TYR A 99 -4.11 -5.79 18.08
C TYR A 99 -3.69 -7.24 17.77
N ALA A 100 -3.01 -7.47 16.64
CA ALA A 100 -2.50 -8.78 16.28
C ALA A 100 -1.51 -9.32 17.32
N GLY A 101 -0.59 -8.48 17.81
CA GLY A 101 0.40 -8.89 18.80
C GLY A 101 -0.23 -9.29 20.14
N LEU A 102 -1.18 -8.50 20.65
CA LEU A 102 -1.88 -8.81 21.90
C LEU A 102 -2.84 -10.00 21.75
N ASN A 103 -3.46 -10.18 20.57
CA ASN A 103 -4.33 -11.32 20.27
C ASN A 103 -3.60 -12.67 20.25
N ILE A 104 -2.28 -12.68 20.04
CA ILE A 104 -1.47 -13.90 20.17
C ILE A 104 -1.37 -14.34 21.65
N MET A 105 -1.25 -13.38 22.58
CA MET A 105 -1.08 -13.67 24.01
C MET A 105 -2.38 -13.94 24.74
N ARG A 106 -3.48 -13.32 24.27
CA ARG A 106 -4.81 -13.35 24.89
C ARG A 106 -5.33 -14.76 25.20
N PRO A 107 -5.20 -15.78 24.33
CA PRO A 107 -5.66 -17.13 24.61
C PRO A 107 -4.99 -17.76 25.83
N LEU A 108 -3.70 -17.46 26.07
CA LEU A 108 -2.97 -17.98 27.22
C LEU A 108 -3.52 -17.43 28.54
N VAL A 109 -3.94 -16.16 28.56
CA VAL A 109 -4.58 -15.54 29.74
C VAL A 109 -5.95 -16.14 29.99
N ILE A 110 -6.75 -16.27 28.92
CA ILE A 110 -8.10 -16.89 28.98
C ILE A 110 -8.02 -18.30 29.56
N GLU A 111 -7.09 -19.12 29.07
CA GLU A 111 -6.90 -20.49 29.54
C GLU A 111 -6.38 -20.53 30.99
N LYS A 112 -5.35 -19.74 31.30
CA LYS A 112 -4.71 -19.74 32.63
C LYS A 112 -5.67 -19.34 33.75
N TYR A 113 -6.56 -18.39 33.49
CA TYR A 113 -7.50 -17.86 34.49
C TYR A 113 -8.93 -18.37 34.32
N ASN A 114 -9.17 -19.29 33.38
CA ASN A 114 -10.49 -19.85 33.06
C ASN A 114 -11.56 -18.77 32.81
N LEU A 115 -11.24 -17.81 31.95
CA LEU A 115 -12.12 -16.68 31.62
C LEU A 115 -13.06 -17.02 30.44
N ASP A 116 -14.24 -16.40 30.44
CA ASP A 116 -15.16 -16.48 29.31
C ASP A 116 -14.72 -15.56 28.16
N GLU A 117 -14.28 -14.35 28.48
CA GLU A 117 -13.72 -13.39 27.55
C GLU A 117 -12.62 -12.58 28.25
N PHE A 118 -11.63 -12.13 27.49
CA PHE A 118 -10.57 -11.27 27.99
C PHE A 118 -10.01 -10.46 26.83
N GLU A 119 -9.74 -9.18 27.06
CA GLU A 119 -9.01 -8.31 26.15
C GLU A 119 -7.95 -7.53 26.92
N PHE A 120 -6.79 -7.36 26.30
CA PHE A 120 -5.79 -6.42 26.79
C PHE A 120 -6.21 -4.99 26.44
N SER A 121 -5.69 -4.00 27.18
CA SER A 121 -5.84 -2.61 26.80
C SER A 121 -4.92 -2.24 25.63
N MET A 122 -5.50 -2.12 24.44
CA MET A 122 -4.79 -1.61 23.26
C MET A 122 -4.52 -0.11 23.41
N SER A 123 -5.42 0.64 24.05
CA SER A 123 -5.26 2.08 24.32
C SER A 123 -4.07 2.37 25.25
N HIS A 124 -3.80 1.52 26.25
CA HIS A 124 -2.61 1.63 27.12
C HIS A 124 -1.32 1.63 26.31
N LEU A 125 -1.10 0.61 25.49
CA LEU A 125 0.12 0.51 24.70
C LEU A 125 0.14 1.51 23.54
N ALA A 126 -1.01 1.87 22.97
CA ALA A 126 -1.09 2.92 21.97
C ALA A 126 -0.67 4.29 22.53
N PHE A 127 -1.06 4.61 23.77
CA PHE A 127 -0.62 5.84 24.44
C PHE A 127 0.91 5.90 24.55
N TRP A 128 1.53 4.83 25.05
CA TRP A 128 2.98 4.77 25.19
C TRP A 128 3.71 4.75 23.86
N ASP A 129 3.17 4.06 22.84
CA ASP A 129 3.70 4.09 21.47
C ASP A 129 3.76 5.51 20.90
N LYS A 130 2.69 6.29 21.08
CA LYS A 130 2.65 7.70 20.64
C LYS A 130 3.68 8.55 21.35
N LEU A 131 3.84 8.37 22.65
CA LEU A 131 4.82 9.11 23.44
C LEU A 131 6.26 8.78 23.02
N GLU A 132 6.56 7.49 22.84
CA GLU A 132 7.89 7.03 22.43
C GLU A 132 8.25 7.47 21.02
N LYS A 133 7.28 7.42 20.09
CA LYS A 133 7.46 7.94 18.72
C LYS A 133 7.67 9.45 18.70
N ALA A 134 6.96 10.21 19.53
CA ALA A 134 7.18 11.65 19.66
C ALA A 134 8.61 11.94 20.14
N ASN A 135 9.09 11.19 21.14
CA ASN A 135 10.47 11.32 21.61
C ASN A 135 11.48 10.94 20.51
N PHE A 136 11.29 9.78 19.87
CA PHE A 136 12.14 9.33 18.77
C PHE A 136 12.22 10.36 17.64
N PHE A 137 11.08 10.94 17.24
CA PHE A 137 11.05 12.01 16.24
C PHE A 137 11.89 13.23 16.65
N LEU A 138 11.78 13.69 17.90
CA LEU A 138 12.57 14.83 18.39
C LEU A 138 14.07 14.52 18.40
N GLU A 139 14.46 13.31 18.84
CA GLU A 139 15.85 12.86 18.78
C GLU A 139 16.36 12.80 17.34
N THR A 140 15.57 12.26 16.40
CA THR A 140 15.92 12.24 14.97
C THR A 140 16.11 13.65 14.42
N VAL A 141 15.27 14.62 14.80
CA VAL A 141 15.43 16.02 14.37
C VAL A 141 16.72 16.63 14.92
N ILE A 142 17.10 16.30 16.17
CA ILE A 142 18.36 16.77 16.78
C ILE A 142 19.57 16.13 16.09
N GLU A 143 19.48 14.85 15.70
CA GLU A 143 20.50 14.12 14.95
C GLU A 143 20.68 14.68 13.54
N LEU A 144 19.58 15.03 12.86
CA LEU A 144 19.58 15.56 11.49
C LEU A 144 19.71 17.09 11.42
N ARG A 145 19.96 17.79 12.54
CA ARG A 145 19.92 19.27 12.59
C ARG A 145 20.88 19.97 11.61
N ASP A 146 21.98 19.30 11.25
CA ASP A 146 23.05 19.83 10.40
C ASP A 146 22.95 19.31 8.96
N CYS A 147 21.82 18.65 8.59
CA CYS A 147 21.60 18.15 7.24
C CYS A 147 21.46 19.28 6.21
N GLU A 148 21.65 18.94 4.93
CA GLU A 148 21.46 19.92 3.86
C GLU A 148 19.99 20.38 3.77
N PRO A 149 19.73 21.60 3.27
CA PRO A 149 18.37 22.01 2.92
C PRO A 149 17.72 21.00 1.96
N PHE A 150 16.49 20.59 2.26
CA PHE A 150 15.74 19.58 1.50
C PHE A 150 16.35 18.17 1.54
N ASP A 151 17.09 17.85 2.60
CA ASP A 151 17.49 16.48 2.87
C ASP A 151 16.28 15.53 2.85
N ARG A 152 16.44 14.40 2.14
CA ARG A 152 15.36 13.45 1.89
C ARG A 152 14.92 12.74 3.17
N GLU A 153 15.84 12.47 4.08
CA GLU A 153 15.55 11.78 5.34
C GLU A 153 14.75 12.71 6.26
N MET A 154 15.18 13.96 6.39
CA MET A 154 14.44 14.99 7.12
C MET A 154 13.03 15.21 6.53
N ASP A 155 12.91 15.32 5.20
CA ASP A 155 11.61 15.43 4.51
C ASP A 155 10.71 14.19 4.77
N TYR A 156 11.30 13.00 4.83
CA TYR A 156 10.55 11.78 5.14
C TYR A 156 10.00 11.79 6.57
N PHE A 157 10.83 12.11 7.57
CA PHE A 157 10.40 12.16 8.97
C PHE A 157 9.34 13.23 9.24
N MET A 158 9.37 14.35 8.52
CA MET A 158 8.40 15.44 8.67
C MET A 158 7.01 15.13 8.11
N LYS A 159 6.85 14.10 7.26
CA LYS A 159 5.55 13.79 6.63
C LYS A 159 4.52 13.19 7.58
N ASP A 160 4.94 12.24 8.41
CA ASP A 160 4.05 11.51 9.31
C ASP A 160 4.82 10.96 10.53
N PRO A 161 5.28 11.87 11.41
CA PRO A 161 6.28 11.56 12.44
C PRO A 161 5.77 10.62 13.54
N ILE A 162 4.47 10.65 13.81
CA ILE A 162 3.85 9.93 14.93
C ILE A 162 2.63 9.15 14.43
N ASN A 163 2.81 8.37 13.36
CA ASN A 163 1.75 7.54 12.80
C ASN A 163 1.34 6.38 13.73
N ASP A 164 0.17 5.78 13.50
CA ASP A 164 -0.33 4.66 14.31
C ASP A 164 0.41 3.34 14.05
N GLY A 165 0.99 3.19 12.86
CA GLY A 165 1.57 1.93 12.40
C GLY A 165 2.82 1.53 13.19
N GLY A 166 3.07 0.23 13.29
CA GLY A 166 4.20 -0.30 14.01
C GLY A 166 4.49 -1.72 13.60
N TRP A 167 5.61 -2.26 14.08
CA TRP A 167 6.07 -3.61 13.76
C TRP A 167 6.11 -4.48 15.02
N TRP A 168 6.30 -5.79 14.85
CA TRP A 168 6.37 -6.75 15.96
C TRP A 168 7.36 -6.32 17.07
N ARG A 169 8.53 -5.79 16.69
CA ARG A 169 9.53 -5.32 17.66
C ARG A 169 9.01 -4.19 18.56
N TYR A 170 8.11 -3.35 18.06
CA TYR A 170 7.53 -2.27 18.86
C TYR A 170 6.60 -2.86 19.92
N VAL A 171 5.83 -3.90 19.56
CA VAL A 171 4.93 -4.59 20.52
C VAL A 171 5.76 -5.15 21.68
N VAL A 172 6.84 -5.86 21.35
CA VAL A 172 7.74 -6.44 22.35
C VAL A 172 8.35 -5.36 23.23
N ALA A 173 8.95 -4.31 22.64
CA ALA A 173 9.59 -3.24 23.40
C ALA A 173 8.61 -2.51 24.34
N LEU A 174 7.38 -2.26 23.86
CA LEU A 174 6.33 -1.63 24.65
C LEU A 174 5.88 -2.52 25.82
N ILE A 175 5.69 -3.81 25.59
CA ILE A 175 5.34 -4.77 26.65
C ILE A 175 6.46 -4.89 27.67
N GLU A 176 7.71 -4.99 27.23
CA GLU A 176 8.88 -5.11 28.12
C GLU A 176 9.05 -3.88 29.01
N LYS A 177 8.79 -2.67 28.49
CA LYS A 177 8.96 -1.42 29.23
C LYS A 177 7.74 -1.02 30.05
N TYR A 178 6.53 -1.20 29.53
CA TYR A 178 5.29 -0.67 30.10
C TYR A 178 4.31 -1.74 30.57
N GLY A 179 4.62 -3.01 30.33
CA GLY A 179 3.73 -4.13 30.64
C GLY A 179 2.44 -4.10 29.83
N VAL A 180 1.49 -4.92 30.26
CA VAL A 180 0.13 -4.99 29.70
C VAL A 180 -0.89 -4.96 30.83
N MET A 181 -2.11 -4.55 30.51
CA MET A 181 -3.20 -4.53 31.47
C MET A 181 -4.52 -4.95 30.80
N PRO A 182 -5.54 -5.36 31.57
CA PRO A 182 -6.88 -5.63 31.02
C PRO A 182 -7.51 -4.37 30.41
N GLN A 183 -8.33 -4.56 29.38
CA GLN A 183 -9.11 -3.50 28.72
C GLN A 183 -9.97 -2.71 29.72
N GLU A 184 -10.49 -3.36 30.76
CA GLU A 184 -11.31 -2.71 31.80
C GLU A 184 -10.54 -1.67 32.62
N ALA A 185 -9.22 -1.83 32.74
CA ALA A 185 -8.38 -0.91 33.52
C ALA A 185 -8.01 0.36 32.73
N MET A 186 -7.95 0.26 31.40
CA MET A 186 -7.81 1.42 30.52
C MET A 186 -8.62 1.18 29.23
N PRO A 187 -9.88 1.64 29.20
CA PRO A 187 -10.76 1.46 28.04
C PRO A 187 -10.29 2.24 26.81
N GLU A 188 -10.90 1.94 25.67
CA GLU A 188 -10.77 2.75 24.45
C GLU A 188 -11.38 4.15 24.65
N THR A 189 -10.81 5.14 23.98
CA THR A 189 -11.31 6.51 23.92
C THR A 189 -11.79 6.83 22.50
N TYR A 190 -12.29 8.05 22.28
CA TYR A 190 -12.66 8.51 20.94
C TYR A 190 -11.49 8.36 19.96
N SER A 191 -11.77 7.79 18.78
CA SER A 191 -10.83 7.54 17.68
C SER A 191 -11.44 7.96 16.35
#